data_AF-R7UFK1-F1
#
_entry.id   AF-R7UFK1-F1
#
_cell.length_a   1.000
_cell.length_b   1.000
_cell.length_c   1.000
_cell.angle_alpha   90.00
_cell.angle_beta   90.00
_cell.angle_gamma   90.00
#
_symmetry.space_group_name_H-M   'P 1'
#
loop_
_entity.id
_entity.type
_entity.pdbx_description
1 polymer ?
#
loop_
_entity_poly.entity_id
_entity_poly.type
_entity_poly.pdbx_seq_one_letter_code
_entity_poly.pdbx_strand_id
1 'polypeptide(L)' 'HLNDLENIPLFLLVGLFYVATNPEPSQALLHFRIFTFSRIMHTLSYQIPIRQPARALTFVAGVGATVSMAVHVLRTLH' A
#
# COMPACT_ATOMS: atom_id res chain seq x y z
N HIS A 1 1.77 -10.24 -13.28
CA HIS A 1 2.82 -9.26 -13.61
C HIS A 1 2.31 -7.82 -13.66
N LEU A 2 1.09 -7.53 -14.16
CA LEU A 2 0.53 -6.16 -14.18
C LEU A 2 0.14 -5.59 -12.81
N ASN A 3 -0.12 -6.46 -11.83
CA ASN A 3 -0.66 -6.07 -10.53
C ASN A 3 0.28 -5.16 -9.70
N ASP A 4 1.59 -5.32 -9.86
CA ASP A 4 2.58 -4.45 -9.21
C ASP A 4 2.78 -3.14 -9.99
N LEU A 5 2.65 -3.19 -11.32
CA LEU A 5 2.79 -2.04 -12.22
C LEU A 5 1.68 -1.01 -12.02
N GLU A 6 0.47 -1.42 -11.63
CA GLU A 6 -0.65 -0.51 -11.38
C GLU A 6 -0.69 0.00 -9.93
N ASN A 7 -0.34 -0.86 -8.96
CA ASN A 7 -0.44 -0.48 -7.56
C ASN A 7 0.69 0.44 -7.09
N ILE A 8 1.91 0.29 -7.62
CA ILE A 8 3.03 1.14 -7.20
C ILE A 8 2.79 2.60 -7.61
N PRO A 9 2.44 2.93 -8.86
CA PRO A 9 2.09 4.30 -9.25
C PRO A 9 0.88 4.85 -8.49
N LEU A 10 -0.15 4.03 -8.26
CA LEU A 10 -1.33 4.45 -7.49
C LEU A 10 -0.95 4.80 -6.04
N PHE A 11 -0.15 3.96 -5.39
CA PHE A 11 0.35 4.20 -4.04
C PHE A 11 1.22 5.47 -3.96
N LEU A 12 2.09 5.68 -4.94
CA LEU A 12 2.93 6.89 -4.99
C LEU A 12 2.08 8.15 -5.16
N LEU A 13 1.07 8.12 -6.03
CA LEU A 13 0.17 9.23 -6.26
C LEU A 13 -0.64 9.56 -5.01
N VAL A 14 -1.29 8.56 -4.40
CA VAL A 14 -2.04 8.74 -3.15
C VAL A 14 -1.13 9.14 -1.99
N GLY A 15 0.06 8.55 -1.89
CA GLY A 15 1.05 8.88 -0.87
C GLY A 15 1.55 10.32 -0.98
N LEU A 16 1.73 10.84 -2.20
CA LEU A 16 2.09 12.24 -2.43
C LEU A 16 0.98 13.18 -1.93
N PHE A 17 -0.28 12.91 -2.29
CA PHE A 17 -1.42 13.68 -1.79
C PHE A 17 -1.56 13.56 -0.27
N TYR A 18 -1.32 12.38 0.29
CA TYR A 18 -1.36 12.16 1.73
C TYR A 18 -0.31 13.01 2.45
N VAL A 19 0.94 13.04 2.00
CA VAL A 19 1.99 13.91 2.58
C VAL A 19 1.63 15.39 2.44
N ALA A 20 1.01 15.79 1.32
CA ALA A 20 0.56 17.18 1.12
C ALA A 20 -0.51 17.63 2.12
N THR A 21 -1.21 16.71 2.78
CA THR A 21 -2.19 17.03 3.85
C THR A 21 -1.56 17.25 5.24
N ASN A 22 -0.23 17.26 5.36
CA ASN A 22 0.50 17.34 6.64
C ASN A 22 -0.01 16.35 7.72
N PRO A 23 -0.06 15.04 7.42
CA PRO A 23 -0.52 14.02 8.35
C PRO A 23 0.50 13.84 9.48
N GLU A 24 0.07 13.19 10.56
CA GLU A 24 0.98 12.82 11.63
C GLU A 24 2.13 11.94 11.08
N PRO A 25 3.42 12.28 11.34
CA PRO A 25 4.55 11.55 10.78
C PRO A 25 4.56 10.06 11.15
N SER A 26 4.09 9.71 12.35
CA SER A 26 4.00 8.33 12.83
C SER A 26 3.03 7.50 11.97
N GLN A 27 1.86 8.08 11.63
CA GLN A 27 0.84 7.45 10.81
C GLN A 27 1.32 7.30 9.37
N ALA A 28 1.94 8.34 8.81
CA ALA A 28 2.52 8.26 7.46
C ALA A 28 3.54 7.14 7.36
N LEU A 29 4.47 7.06 8.32
CA LEU A 29 5.50 6.02 8.36
C LEU A 29 4.89 4.61 8.44
N LEU A 30 3.81 4.44 9.21
CA LEU A 30 3.12 3.17 9.33
C LEU A 30 2.50 2.72 8.00
N HIS A 31 1.83 3.62 7.27
CA HIS A 31 1.25 3.30 5.96
C HIS A 31 2.33 2.93 4.93
N PHE A 32 3.44 3.68 4.89
CA PHE A 32 4.59 3.37 4.03
C PHE A 32 5.22 2.02 4.37
N ARG A 33 5.36 1.70 5.66
CA ARG A 33 5.91 0.42 6.12
C ARG A 33 5.01 -0.75 5.75
N ILE A 34 3.70 -0.64 5.98
CA ILE A 34 2.75 -1.71 5.66
C ILE A 34 2.75 -2.00 4.16
N PHE A 35 2.69 -0.97 3.32
CA PHE A 35 2.73 -1.15 1.86
C PHE A 35 4.04 -1.80 1.41
N THR A 36 5.18 -1.31 1.92
CA THR A 36 6.50 -1.86 1.57
C THR A 36 6.62 -3.32 1.98
N PHE A 37 6.21 -3.65 3.21
CA PHE A 37 6.24 -5.02 3.71
C PHE A 37 5.31 -5.94 2.90
N SER A 38 4.09 -5.47 2.59
CA SER A 38 3.14 -6.16 1.72
C SER A 38 3.77 -6.50 0.37
N ARG A 39 4.47 -5.56 -0.26
CA ARG A 39 5.13 -5.79 -1.57
C ARG A 39 6.30 -6.75 -1.48
N ILE A 40 7.12 -6.65 -0.44
CA ILE A 40 8.21 -7.61 -0.21
C ILE A 40 7.62 -9.03 -0.06
N MET A 41 6.59 -9.19 0.78
CA MET A 41 5.93 -10.49 0.99
C MET A 41 5.23 -11.00 -0.27
N HIS A 42 4.64 -10.11 -1.08
CA HIS A 42 4.04 -10.47 -2.36
C HIS A 42 5.10 -11.04 -3.32
N THR A 43 6.25 -10.38 -3.45
CA THR A 43 7.38 -10.86 -4.29
C THR A 43 7.97 -12.16 -3.74
N LEU A 44 8.15 -12.28 -2.42
CA LEU A 44 8.64 -13.51 -1.79
C LEU A 44 7.67 -14.68 -2.00
N SER A 45 6.35 -14.45 -1.97
CA SER A 45 5.35 -15.46 -2.30
C SER A 45 5.33 -15.87 -3.78
N TYR A 46 5.99 -15.08 -4.63
CA TYR A 46 6.22 -15.39 -6.03
C TYR A 46 7.46 -16.29 -6.20
N GLN A 47 8.55 -15.97 -5.49
CA GLN A 47 9.84 -16.68 -5.56
C GLN A 47 9.86 -17.98 -4.77
N ILE A 48 9.21 -18.00 -3.60
CA ILE A 48 9.05 -19.17 -2.76
C ILE A 48 7.67 -19.76 -3.11
N PRO A 49 7.56 -21.07 -3.38
CA PRO A 49 6.27 -21.73 -3.64
C PRO A 49 5.46 -21.85 -2.34
N ILE A 50 5.06 -20.69 -1.79
CA ILE A 50 4.15 -20.59 -0.66
C ILE A 50 2.76 -20.93 -1.19
N ARG A 51 2.09 -21.85 -0.49
CA ARG A 51 0.71 -22.25 -0.82
C ARG A 51 -0.19 -21.02 -0.84
N GLN A 52 -1.01 -20.89 -1.89
CA GLN A 52 -2.11 -19.94 -1.88
C GLN A 52 -2.91 -20.16 -0.58
N PRO A 53 -3.27 -19.10 0.17
CA PRO A 53 -3.69 -17.78 -0.29
C PRO A 53 -2.74 -16.61 0.01
N ALA A 54 -1.47 -16.88 0.37
CA ALA A 54 -0.53 -15.82 0.79
C ALA A 54 -0.38 -14.66 -0.21
N ARG A 55 -0.47 -14.94 -1.51
CA ARG A 55 -0.46 -13.94 -2.59
C ARG A 55 -1.64 -12.96 -2.51
N ALA A 56 -2.84 -13.48 -2.31
CA ALA A 56 -4.05 -12.65 -2.21
C ALA A 56 -4.04 -11.80 -0.93
N LEU A 57 -3.60 -12.38 0.19
CA LEU A 57 -3.52 -11.68 1.46
C LEU A 57 -2.52 -10.51 1.42
N THR A 58 -1.32 -10.75 0.88
CA THR A 58 -0.30 -9.71 0.73
C THR A 58 -0.75 -8.61 -0.22
N PHE A 59 -1.45 -8.96 -1.31
CA PHE A 59 -2.04 -8.01 -2.22
C PHE A 59 -3.11 -7.13 -1.54
N VAL A 60 -4.07 -7.74 -0.85
CA VAL A 60 -5.15 -7.02 -0.15
C VAL A 60 -4.61 -6.10 0.94
N ALA A 61 -3.56 -6.52 1.66
CA ALA A 61 -2.90 -5.67 2.65
C ALA A 61 -2.32 -4.39 2.02
N GLY A 62 -1.67 -4.50 0.86
CA GLY A 62 -1.10 -3.35 0.14
C GLY A 62 -2.18 -2.41 -0.42
N VAL A 63 -3.26 -2.97 -0.98
CA VAL A 63 -4.42 -2.19 -1.43
C VAL A 63 -5.09 -1.49 -0.25
N GLY A 64 -5.28 -2.20 0.87
CA GLY A 64 -5.89 -1.65 2.09
C GLY A 64 -5.13 -0.44 2.64
N ALA A 65 -3.79 -0.49 2.67
CA ALA A 65 -2.96 0.65 3.06
C ALA A 65 -3.16 1.86 2.13
N THR A 66 -3.25 1.61 0.82
CA THR A 66 -3.46 2.66 -0.19
C THR A 66 -4.85 3.29 -0.06
N VAL A 67 -5.89 2.47 0.14
CA VAL A 67 -7.26 2.93 0.36
C VAL A 67 -7.38 3.73 1.65
N SER A 68 -6.73 3.29 2.74
CA SER A 68 -6.70 4.04 4.01
C SER A 68 -6.16 5.46 3.83
N MET A 69 -5.02 5.62 3.15
CA MET A 69 -4.45 6.93 2.85
C MET A 69 -5.38 7.76 1.96
N ALA A 70 -5.99 7.15 0.93
CA ALA A 70 -6.92 7.85 0.04
C ALA A 70 -8.15 8.37 0.80
N VAL A 71 -8.72 7.55 1.69
CA VAL A 71 -9.85 7.96 2.54
C VAL A 71 -9.47 9.12 3.45
N HIS A 72 -8.26 9.11 4.03
CA HIS A 72 -7.79 10.23 4.84
C HIS A 72 -7.65 11.50 4.01
N VAL A 73 -7.04 11.44 2.83
CA VAL A 73 -6.94 12.60 1.91
C VAL A 73 -8.33 13.15 1.60
N LEU A 74 -9.27 12.29 1.22
CA LEU A 74 -10.65 12.71 0.90
C LEU A 74 -11.35 13.36 2.09
N ARG A 75 -11.13 12.87 3.31
CA ARG A 75 -11.71 13.45 4.53
C ARG A 75 -11.07 14.78 4.92
N THR A 76 -9.80 15.00 4.57
CA THR A 76 -9.13 16.28 4.86
C THR A 76 -9.52 17.36 3.84
N LEU A 77 -9.94 16.98 2.63
CA LEU A 77 -10.35 17.90 1.57
C LEU A 77 -11.83 18.33 1.65
N HIS A 78 -12.64 17.68 2.48
CA HIS A 78 -14.05 17.99 2.73
C HIS A 78 -14.20 18.64 4.11
#